data_AF-A0A453M8P8-F1
#
_entry.id   AF-A0A453M8P8-F1
#
_cell.length_a   1.000
_cell.length_b   1.000
_cell.length_c   1.000
_cell.angle_alpha   90.00
_cell.angle_beta   90.00
_cell.angle_gamma   90.00
#
_symmetry.space_group_name_H-M   'P 1'
#
loop_
_entity.id
_entity.type
_entity.pdbx_description
1 polymer ?
#
loop_
_entity_poly.entity_id
_entity_poly.type
_entity_poly.pdbx_seq_one_letter_code
_entity_poly.pdbx_strand_id
1 'polypeptide(L)'
;WRRPSIKVRWGSFDTPAAKVDEYYGVTKAVDGVRAFELSLATWADWLEFQVDRARTRLLFMTMSPTHLPSDERADDAGGGASHGCYNETEPIAAAEEGGRCQRDVVDPAFARAVEEQARRLVVRGVAVRLVNVTGMSEWRKDAHPSVHRRQWDPSRTRRRGTRAATRTASTGASPA
;
A
#
# COMPACT_ATOMS: atom_id res chain seq x y z
N TRP A 1 0.69 1.71 5.81
CA TRP A 1 1.83 2.57 5.43
C TRP A 1 1.44 3.96 4.94
N ARG A 2 0.33 4.19 4.22
CA ARG A 2 -0.04 5.56 3.76
C ARG A 2 -0.91 6.38 4.70
N ARG A 3 -1.63 5.74 5.61
CA ARG A 3 -2.43 6.45 6.61
C ARG A 3 -1.53 6.76 7.80
N PRO A 4 -1.45 8.02 8.24
CA PRO A 4 -0.61 8.39 9.39
C PRO A 4 -1.13 7.76 10.67
N SER A 5 -2.42 7.44 10.75
CA SER A 5 -3.02 6.75 11.88
C SER A 5 -3.90 5.58 11.46
N ILE A 6 -3.98 4.59 12.35
CA ILE A 6 -4.82 3.40 12.24
C ILE A 6 -5.76 3.39 13.44
N LYS A 7 -7.04 3.07 13.19
CA LYS A 7 -8.02 2.86 14.26
C LYS A 7 -7.79 1.47 14.86
N VAL A 8 -7.37 1.43 16.11
CA VAL A 8 -7.16 0.19 16.88
C VAL A 8 -8.29 0.05 17.88
N ARG A 9 -8.97 -1.10 17.90
CA ARG A 9 -10.02 -1.40 18.87
C ARG A 9 -9.41 -1.66 20.24
N TRP A 10 -10.04 -1.12 21.27
CA TRP A 10 -9.79 -1.44 22.67
C TRP A 10 -10.73 -2.59 23.08
N GLY A 11 -10.19 -3.65 23.71
CA GLY A 11 -10.97 -4.86 24.03
C GLY A 11 -11.11 -5.86 22.87
N SER A 12 -12.03 -6.82 22.98
CA SER A 12 -12.23 -7.89 21.99
C SER A 12 -13.40 -7.59 21.04
N PHE A 13 -13.38 -8.19 19.85
CA PHE A 13 -14.56 -8.27 18.97
C PHE A 13 -15.60 -9.27 19.48
N ASP A 14 -15.19 -10.26 20.29
CA ASP A 14 -16.09 -11.25 20.89
C ASP A 14 -16.96 -10.66 22.02
N THR A 15 -16.57 -9.50 22.54
CA THR A 15 -17.39 -8.72 23.48
C THR A 15 -18.18 -7.70 22.67
N PRO A 16 -19.52 -7.86 22.54
CA PRO A 16 -20.34 -6.89 21.85
C PRO A 16 -20.17 -5.51 22.49
N ALA A 17 -20.07 -4.47 21.67
CA ALA A 17 -20.20 -3.11 22.20
C ALA A 17 -21.60 -3.01 22.84
N ALA A 18 -21.69 -2.47 24.07
CA ALA A 18 -22.95 -2.44 24.80
C ALA A 18 -24.02 -1.60 24.06
N LYS A 19 -23.61 -0.72 23.14
CA LYS A 19 -24.47 0.02 22.21
C LYS A 19 -23.83 0.16 20.83
N VAL A 20 -24.65 0.25 19.78
CA VAL A 20 -24.22 0.45 18.37
C VAL A 20 -23.42 1.74 18.19
N ASP A 21 -23.78 2.82 18.91
CA ASP A 21 -23.02 4.08 18.90
C ASP A 21 -21.67 3.99 19.61
N GLU A 22 -21.50 2.99 20.48
CA GLU A 22 -20.25 2.69 21.17
C GLU A 22 -19.31 1.84 20.31
N TYR A 23 -19.80 1.19 19.25
CA TYR A 23 -19.00 0.39 18.31
C TYR A 23 -17.81 1.18 17.73
N TYR A 24 -18.01 2.48 17.46
CA TYR A 24 -16.94 3.40 17.06
C TYR A 24 -16.22 4.06 18.25
N GLY A 25 -16.87 4.13 19.42
CA GLY A 25 -16.33 4.69 20.67
C GLY A 25 -15.25 3.84 21.32
N VAL A 26 -15.16 2.54 20.99
CA VAL A 26 -14.11 1.65 21.52
C VAL A 26 -12.85 1.62 20.63
N THR A 27 -12.68 2.55 19.68
CA THR A 27 -11.47 2.60 18.83
C THR A 27 -10.62 3.83 19.12
N LYS A 28 -9.30 3.64 19.17
CA LYS A 28 -8.32 4.73 19.33
C LYS A 28 -7.51 4.88 18.05
N ALA A 29 -7.30 6.11 17.63
CA ALA A 29 -6.33 6.40 16.56
C ALA A 29 -4.92 6.25 17.14
N VAL A 30 -4.16 5.32 16.56
CA VAL A 30 -2.76 5.07 16.91
C VAL A 30 -1.91 5.40 15.69
N ASP A 31 -0.69 5.89 15.91
CA ASP A 31 0.29 6.07 14.83
C ASP A 31 0.40 4.82 13.95
N GLY A 32 0.45 5.01 12.63
CA GLY A 32 0.38 3.93 11.66
C GLY A 32 1.56 2.98 11.73
N VAL A 33 2.78 3.48 11.97
CA VAL A 33 3.98 2.65 12.15
C VAL A 33 3.85 1.88 13.44
N ARG A 34 3.44 2.54 14.52
CA ARG A 34 3.28 1.89 15.83
C ARG A 34 2.23 0.78 15.80
N ALA A 35 1.08 1.02 15.18
CA ALA A 35 0.04 0.00 15.03
C ALA A 35 0.53 -1.21 14.21
N PHE A 36 1.36 -0.95 13.20
CA PHE A 36 1.97 -2.00 12.38
C PHE A 36 3.02 -2.81 13.15
N GLU A 37 3.90 -2.17 13.92
CA GLU A 37 4.85 -2.85 14.81
C GLU A 37 4.15 -3.77 15.81
N LEU A 38 3.05 -3.29 16.42
CA LEU A 38 2.23 -4.10 17.33
C LEU A 38 1.67 -5.33 16.62
N SER A 39 1.16 -5.15 15.40
CA SER A 39 0.62 -6.25 14.59
C SER A 39 1.71 -7.27 14.22
N LEU A 40 2.90 -6.80 13.85
CA LEU A 40 4.05 -7.67 13.55
C LEU A 40 4.54 -8.42 14.78
N ALA A 41 4.56 -7.79 15.96
CA ALA A 41 4.94 -8.44 17.20
C ALA A 41 3.99 -9.59 17.54
N THR A 42 2.67 -9.36 17.46
CA THR A 42 1.67 -10.41 17.69
C THR A 42 1.80 -11.56 16.68
N TRP A 43 2.03 -11.25 15.41
CA TRP A 43 2.28 -12.27 14.38
C TRP A 43 3.57 -13.06 14.66
N ALA A 44 4.64 -12.38 15.08
CA ALA A 44 5.92 -12.99 15.41
C ALA A 44 5.80 -13.97 16.59
N ASP A 45 5.12 -13.57 17.66
CA ASP A 45 4.87 -14.44 18.81
C ASP A 45 4.02 -15.66 18.41
N TRP A 46 3.01 -15.48 17.56
CA TRP A 46 2.22 -16.59 17.04
C TRP A 46 3.07 -17.59 16.23
N LEU A 47 3.95 -17.10 15.34
CA LEU A 47 4.86 -17.95 14.56
C LEU A 47 5.76 -18.80 15.47
N GLU A 48 6.21 -18.23 16.58
CA GLU A 48 7.13 -18.89 17.49
C GLU A 48 6.52 -20.15 18.12
N PHE A 49 5.25 -20.09 18.52
CA PHE A 49 4.59 -21.17 19.23
C PHE A 49 3.76 -22.10 18.33
N GLN A 50 3.31 -21.64 17.16
CA GLN A 50 2.29 -22.35 16.39
C GLN A 50 2.82 -22.97 15.08
N VAL A 51 4.04 -22.63 14.65
CA VAL A 51 4.59 -23.12 13.38
C VAL A 51 5.67 -24.19 13.60
N ASP A 52 5.46 -25.35 12.98
CA ASP A 52 6.50 -26.36 12.79
C ASP A 52 7.50 -25.89 11.71
N ARG A 53 8.68 -25.49 12.18
CA ARG A 53 9.77 -24.93 11.37
C ARG A 53 10.51 -26.00 10.56
N ALA A 54 10.40 -27.29 10.92
CA ALA A 54 11.03 -28.36 10.17
C ALA A 54 10.29 -28.65 8.86
N ARG A 55 8.99 -28.32 8.82
CA ARG A 55 8.10 -28.61 7.68
C ARG A 55 7.61 -27.37 6.94
N THR A 56 7.79 -26.19 7.52
CA THR A 56 7.22 -24.94 6.99
C THR A 56 8.30 -23.94 6.61
N ARG A 57 8.19 -23.37 5.40
CA ARG A 57 9.02 -22.23 4.98
C ARG A 57 8.24 -20.94 5.15
N LEU A 58 8.80 -19.99 5.88
CA LEU A 58 8.17 -18.71 6.17
C LEU A 58 8.72 -17.63 5.23
N LEU A 59 7.81 -16.94 4.54
CA LEU A 59 8.09 -15.84 3.63
C LEU A 59 7.30 -14.62 4.08
N PHE A 60 7.92 -13.44 4.04
CA PHE A 60 7.22 -12.17 4.21
C PHE A 60 7.48 -11.31 2.97
N MET A 61 6.42 -11.00 2.23
CA MET A 61 6.51 -10.10 1.07
C MET A 61 6.45 -8.66 1.55
N THR A 62 7.40 -7.83 1.12
CA THR A 62 7.43 -6.41 1.48
C THR A 62 6.33 -5.61 0.77
N MET A 63 6.17 -4.35 1.14
CA MET A 63 5.06 -3.50 0.72
C MET A 63 4.94 -3.40 -0.81
N SER A 64 3.71 -3.52 -1.32
CA SER A 64 3.38 -3.20 -2.71
C SER A 64 3.15 -1.70 -2.84
N PRO A 65 3.90 -0.98 -3.68
CA PRO A 65 3.69 0.45 -3.92
C PRO A 65 2.36 0.69 -4.65
N THR A 66 1.91 1.95 -4.64
CA THR A 66 0.73 2.37 -5.42
C THR A 66 1.00 3.72 -6.09
N HIS A 67 0.64 3.84 -7.36
CA HIS A 67 0.81 5.06 -8.16
C HIS A 67 -0.52 5.80 -8.30
N LEU A 68 -0.80 6.67 -7.34
CA LEU A 68 -2.06 7.43 -7.29
C LEU A 68 -1.95 8.71 -8.13
N PRO A 69 -3.05 9.11 -8.79
CA PRO A 69 -3.16 10.44 -9.38
C PRO A 69 -2.97 11.56 -8.35
N SER A 70 -2.47 12.72 -8.78
CA SER A 70 -2.26 13.90 -7.94
C SER A 70 -3.53 14.39 -7.25
N ASP A 71 -4.71 14.09 -7.78
CA ASP A 71 -6.02 14.45 -7.21
C ASP A 71 -6.45 13.65 -5.96
N GLU A 72 -5.72 12.57 -5.58
CA GLU A 72 -5.86 11.95 -4.24
C GLU A 72 -4.83 12.50 -3.22
N ARG A 73 -3.88 13.34 -3.64
CA ARG A 73 -3.09 14.25 -2.79
C ARG A 73 -3.77 15.62 -2.85
N ALA A 74 -4.81 15.83 -2.06
CA ALA A 74 -5.63 17.05 -2.08
C ALA A 74 -4.91 18.30 -1.51
N ASP A 75 -3.57 18.32 -1.50
CA ASP A 75 -2.77 19.19 -0.65
C ASP A 75 -1.72 19.98 -1.44
N ASP A 76 -1.28 19.51 -2.62
CA ASP A 76 -0.18 20.16 -3.33
C ASP A 76 -0.69 21.03 -4.49
N ALA A 77 -1.06 22.25 -4.12
CA ALA A 77 -1.18 23.39 -5.02
C ALA A 77 0.19 23.76 -5.61
N GLY A 78 0.70 22.93 -6.52
CA GLY A 78 2.02 23.13 -7.11
C GLY A 78 2.35 22.10 -8.17
N GLY A 79 1.69 22.19 -9.33
CA GLY A 79 2.21 21.91 -10.68
C GLY A 79 3.23 20.78 -10.94
N GLY A 80 3.35 19.76 -10.10
CA GLY A 80 4.25 18.63 -10.28
C GLY A 80 3.63 17.58 -11.21
N ALA A 81 4.43 17.10 -12.15
CA ALA A 81 4.03 16.14 -13.17
C ALA A 81 3.22 14.98 -12.58
N SER A 82 2.07 14.69 -13.20
CA SER A 82 1.18 13.61 -12.78
C SER A 82 1.89 12.25 -12.87
N HIS A 83 2.02 11.53 -11.76
CA HIS A 83 2.50 10.14 -11.73
C HIS A 83 1.33 9.14 -11.55
N GLY A 84 0.22 9.37 -12.23
CA GLY A 84 -0.91 8.42 -12.22
C GLY A 84 -0.62 7.22 -13.13
N CYS A 85 -1.01 6.00 -12.74
CA CYS A 85 -0.82 4.78 -13.54
C CYS A 85 -1.72 4.65 -14.79
N TYR A 86 -2.46 5.70 -15.16
CA TYR A 86 -3.41 5.64 -16.27
C TYR A 86 -2.70 5.95 -17.58
N ASN A 87 -2.84 5.08 -18.59
CA ASN A 87 -2.13 5.11 -19.88
C ASN A 87 -0.61 4.90 -19.79
N GLU A 88 -0.09 4.43 -18.65
CA GLU A 88 1.30 4.04 -18.53
C GLU A 88 1.47 2.61 -19.08
N THR A 89 2.35 2.44 -20.06
CA THR A 89 2.60 1.15 -20.72
C THR A 89 4.03 0.65 -20.57
N GLU A 90 4.93 1.50 -20.08
CA GLU A 90 6.33 1.18 -19.86
C GLU A 90 6.73 1.45 -18.40
N PRO A 91 7.69 0.70 -17.85
CA PRO A 91 8.27 1.00 -16.55
C PRO A 91 8.85 2.41 -16.50
N ILE A 92 8.94 2.99 -15.30
CA ILE A 92 9.63 4.26 -15.08
C ILE A 92 11.10 4.09 -15.49
N ALA A 93 11.60 4.94 -16.38
CA ALA A 93 13.01 4.88 -16.76
C ALA A 93 13.88 5.50 -15.66
N ALA A 94 15.04 4.91 -15.39
CA ALA A 94 15.96 5.37 -14.34
C ALA A 94 16.39 6.85 -14.52
N ALA A 95 16.42 7.34 -15.76
CA ALA A 95 16.77 8.72 -16.10
C ALA A 95 15.64 9.73 -15.84
N GLU A 96 14.37 9.30 -15.92
CA GLU A 96 13.21 10.20 -15.87
C GLU A 96 12.95 10.78 -14.47
N GLU A 97 13.35 10.07 -13.40
CA GLU A 97 13.18 10.54 -12.01
C GLU A 97 14.52 10.87 -11.31
N GLY A 98 15.59 11.12 -12.07
CA GLY A 98 16.91 11.43 -11.51
C GLY A 98 17.46 10.31 -10.61
N GLY A 99 17.17 9.05 -10.96
CA GLY A 99 17.53 7.86 -10.19
C GLY A 99 16.69 7.63 -8.92
N ARG A 100 15.63 8.40 -8.68
CA ARG A 100 14.74 8.21 -7.51
C ARG A 100 13.35 7.83 -7.97
N CYS A 101 13.04 6.53 -7.91
CA CYS A 101 11.64 6.14 -7.97
C CYS A 101 10.92 6.62 -6.71
N GLN A 102 9.92 7.50 -6.88
CA GLN A 102 8.84 7.79 -5.92
C GLN A 102 9.14 7.51 -4.42
N ARG A 103 10.14 8.21 -3.86
CA ARG A 103 10.61 8.05 -2.47
C ARG A 103 9.54 8.31 -1.39
N ASP A 104 8.38 8.84 -1.79
CA ASP A 104 7.29 9.27 -0.92
C ASP A 104 6.06 8.33 -0.94
N VAL A 105 6.20 7.13 -1.51
CA VAL A 105 5.09 6.16 -1.70
C VAL A 105 5.00 5.14 -0.58
N VAL A 106 6.15 4.77 0.00
CA VAL A 106 6.27 3.84 1.12
C VAL A 106 7.12 4.49 2.18
N ASP A 107 6.54 4.76 3.35
CA ASP A 107 7.29 5.23 4.50
C ASP A 107 8.34 4.18 4.91
N PRO A 108 9.65 4.53 4.86
CA PRO A 108 10.73 3.60 5.19
C PRO A 108 10.63 3.01 6.61
N ALA A 109 9.91 3.65 7.52
CA ALA A 109 9.68 3.12 8.86
C ALA A 109 8.95 1.77 8.85
N PHE A 110 8.03 1.54 7.91
CA PHE A 110 7.36 0.24 7.77
C PHE A 110 8.32 -0.85 7.30
N ALA A 111 9.21 -0.54 6.37
CA ALA A 111 10.25 -1.48 5.92
C ALA A 111 11.18 -1.88 7.07
N ARG A 112 11.67 -0.88 7.81
CA ARG A 112 12.52 -1.10 8.98
C ARG A 112 11.83 -1.94 10.05
N ALA A 113 10.55 -1.71 10.32
CA ALA A 113 9.78 -2.50 11.29
C ALA A 113 9.73 -4.00 10.90
N VAL A 114 9.55 -4.31 9.61
CA VAL A 114 9.57 -5.70 9.11
C VAL A 114 10.97 -6.31 9.27
N GLU A 115 12.01 -5.60 8.82
CA GLU A 115 13.40 -6.07 8.91
C GLU A 115 13.83 -6.33 10.35
N GLU A 116 13.49 -5.43 11.26
CA GLU A 116 13.82 -5.58 12.67
C GLU A 116 13.09 -6.77 13.30
N GLN A 117 11.80 -6.96 13.00
CA GLN A 117 11.05 -8.10 13.54
C GLN A 117 11.53 -9.42 12.97
N ALA A 118 11.87 -9.48 11.67
CA ALA A 118 12.49 -10.66 11.09
C ALA A 118 13.84 -10.99 11.78
N ARG A 119 14.67 -9.96 12.06
CA ARG A 119 15.93 -10.14 12.79
C ARG A 119 15.71 -10.68 14.21
N ARG A 120 14.69 -10.16 14.92
CA ARG A 120 14.32 -10.63 16.27
C ARG A 120 13.86 -12.09 16.25
N LEU A 121 13.04 -12.48 15.27
CA LEU A 121 12.57 -13.85 15.08
C LEU A 121 13.73 -14.83 14.83
N VAL A 122 14.73 -14.43 14.04
CA VAL A 122 15.91 -15.26 13.76
C VAL A 122 16.68 -15.59 15.04
N VAL A 123 16.83 -14.63 15.97
CA VAL A 123 17.47 -14.88 17.28
C VAL A 123 16.71 -15.91 18.11
N ARG A 124 15.38 -16.03 17.91
CA ARG A 124 14.51 -17.02 18.55
C ARG A 124 14.35 -18.32 17.74
N GLY A 125 15.20 -18.53 16.72
CA GLY A 125 15.17 -19.73 15.88
C GLY A 125 14.02 -19.78 14.86
N VAL A 126 13.31 -18.68 14.63
CA VAL A 126 12.27 -18.56 13.59
C VAL A 126 12.86 -17.82 12.39
N ALA A 127 13.17 -18.54 11.31
CA ALA A 127 13.71 -17.93 10.10
C ALA A 127 12.58 -17.53 9.13
N VAL A 128 12.33 -16.23 9.01
CA VAL A 128 11.45 -15.65 7.98
C VAL A 128 12.32 -15.06 6.87
N ARG A 129 12.10 -15.50 5.61
CA ARG A 129 12.77 -14.86 4.47
C ARG A 129 11.95 -13.68 3.97
N LEU A 130 12.60 -12.52 3.90
CA LEU A 130 12.01 -11.33 3.31
C LEU A 130 12.11 -11.43 1.78
N VAL A 131 10.98 -11.32 1.11
CA VAL A 131 10.90 -11.18 -0.34
C VAL A 131 10.76 -9.69 -0.63
N ASN A 132 11.89 -9.01 -0.83
CA ASN A 132 11.93 -7.57 -1.07
C ASN A 132 11.51 -7.24 -2.50
N VAL A 133 10.21 -7.00 -2.67
CA VAL A 133 9.60 -6.64 -3.96
C VAL A 133 9.37 -5.14 -4.10
N THR A 134 9.49 -4.38 -3.01
CA THR A 134 9.03 -2.98 -2.95
C THR A 134 9.76 -2.13 -3.98
N GLY A 135 11.10 -2.09 -3.93
CA GLY A 135 11.88 -1.24 -4.84
C GLY A 135 11.70 -1.63 -6.31
N MET A 136 11.65 -2.91 -6.65
CA MET A 136 11.40 -3.35 -8.04
C MET A 136 9.98 -3.00 -8.51
N SER A 137 9.00 -3.07 -7.61
CA SER A 137 7.60 -2.77 -7.94
C SER A 137 7.36 -1.27 -8.09
N GLU A 138 8.15 -0.42 -7.45
CA GLU A 138 8.01 1.03 -7.54
C GLU A 138 8.24 1.53 -8.98
N TRP A 139 9.13 0.88 -9.73
CA TRP A 139 9.36 1.21 -11.13
C TRP A 139 8.22 0.79 -12.06
N ARG A 140 7.25 0.00 -11.59
CA ARG A 140 6.24 -0.70 -12.41
C ARG A 140 4.88 -0.01 -12.41
N LYS A 141 4.85 1.29 -12.73
CA LYS A 141 3.60 2.06 -12.88
C LYS A 141 2.71 1.53 -14.00
N ASP A 142 3.31 0.92 -15.03
CA ASP A 142 2.67 0.25 -16.15
C ASP A 142 1.88 -1.01 -15.75
N ALA A 143 2.26 -1.65 -14.65
CA ALA A 143 1.72 -2.95 -14.25
C ALA A 143 0.46 -2.86 -13.37
N HIS A 144 -0.11 -1.67 -13.19
CA HIS A 144 -1.34 -1.51 -12.42
C HIS A 144 -2.57 -1.85 -13.27
N PRO A 145 -3.63 -2.45 -12.68
CA PRO A 145 -4.89 -2.71 -13.40
C PRO A 145 -5.58 -1.45 -13.93
N SER A 146 -5.23 -0.26 -13.43
CA SER A 146 -5.78 1.02 -13.86
C SER A 146 -7.33 1.01 -13.84
N VAL A 147 -7.97 1.23 -15.00
CA VAL A 147 -9.43 1.13 -15.18
C VAL A 147 -9.93 -0.27 -15.48
N HIS A 148 -9.04 -1.20 -15.83
CA HIS A 148 -9.33 -2.60 -16.19
C HIS A 148 -9.51 -3.47 -14.94
N ARG A 149 -10.28 -2.97 -13.97
CA ARG A 149 -10.65 -3.69 -12.74
C ARG A 149 -12.16 -3.64 -12.55
N ARG A 150 -12.71 -4.63 -11.85
CA ARG A 150 -14.13 -4.62 -11.45
C ARG A 150 -14.40 -3.42 -10.56
N GLN A 151 -15.36 -2.57 -10.95
CA GLN A 151 -15.82 -1.44 -10.15
C GLN A 151 -17.19 -1.79 -9.55
N TRP A 152 -17.27 -1.76 -8.22
CA TRP A 152 -18.46 -2.16 -7.47
C TRP A 152 -19.48 -1.01 -7.28
N ASP A 153 -19.22 0.17 -7.83
CA ASP A 153 -20.10 1.34 -7.81
C ASP A 153 -20.52 1.72 -9.25
N PRO A 154 -21.81 1.57 -9.62
CA PRO A 154 -22.34 1.89 -10.96
C PRO A 154 -22.09 3.34 -11.40
N SER A 155 -22.03 4.29 -10.45
CA SER A 155 -21.88 5.72 -10.76
C SER A 155 -20.48 6.08 -11.27
N ARG A 156 -19.45 5.33 -10.84
CA ARG A 156 -18.06 5.47 -11.30
C ARG A 156 -17.83 4.88 -12.69
N THR A 157 -18.64 3.90 -13.10
CA THR A 157 -18.62 3.30 -14.44
C THR A 157 -18.96 4.34 -15.52
N ARG A 158 -19.99 5.17 -15.30
CA ARG A 158 -20.45 6.19 -16.28
C ARG A 158 -19.51 7.40 -16.38
N ARG A 159 -18.94 7.86 -15.26
CA ARG A 159 -18.00 9.02 -15.23
C ARG A 159 -16.65 8.74 -15.89
N ARG A 160 -16.23 7.47 -16.00
CA ARG A 160 -14.96 7.11 -16.65
C ARG A 160 -15.07 6.77 -18.13
N GLY A 161 -16.22 6.25 -18.61
CA GLY A 161 -16.49 6.14 -20.05
C GLY A 161 -16.45 7.50 -20.75
N THR A 162 -16.93 8.55 -20.08
CA THR A 162 -16.81 9.93 -20.54
C THR A 162 -15.36 10.42 -20.50
N ARG A 163 -14.62 10.28 -19.39
CA ARG A 163 -13.20 10.70 -19.31
C ARG A 163 -12.26 9.98 -20.29
N ALA A 164 -12.50 8.69 -20.58
CA ALA A 164 -11.74 7.94 -21.58
C ALA A 164 -11.97 8.49 -23.00
N ALA A 165 -13.22 8.85 -23.33
CA ALA A 165 -13.58 9.43 -24.62
C ALA A 165 -13.11 10.89 -24.79
N THR A 166 -13.04 11.69 -23.72
CA THR A 166 -12.64 13.11 -23.82
C THR A 166 -11.13 13.30 -24.02
N ARG A 167 -10.27 12.36 -23.58
CA ARG A 167 -8.81 12.46 -23.76
C ARG A 167 -8.28 11.76 -25.03
N THR A 168 -9.00 10.78 -25.57
CA THR A 168 -8.68 10.23 -26.91
C THR A 168 -8.98 11.23 -28.03
N ALA A 169 -9.93 12.15 -27.81
CA ALA A 169 -10.24 13.23 -28.75
C ALA A 169 -9.12 14.30 -28.83
N SER A 170 -8.28 14.47 -27.80
CA SER A 170 -7.22 15.48 -27.80
C SER A 170 -5.91 15.02 -28.45
N THR A 171 -5.79 13.74 -28.82
CA THR A 171 -4.60 13.19 -29.51
C THR A 171 -4.71 13.19 -31.04
N GLY A 172 -5.78 13.74 -31.60
CA GLY A 172 -5.98 13.83 -33.05
C GLY A 172 -5.99 15.26 -33.56
N ALA A 173 -4.80 15.85 -33.77
CA ALA A 173 -4.51 16.86 -34.81
C ALA A 173 -3.12 17.47 -34.57
N SER A 174 -2.13 17.08 -35.38
CA SER A 174 -1.08 18.01 -35.81
C SER A 174 -1.17 18.07 -37.33
N PRO A 175 -1.45 19.23 -37.93
CA PRO A 175 -1.38 19.38 -39.38
C PRO A 175 0.09 19.37 -39.82
N ALA A 176 0.30 18.83 -41.03
CA ALA A 176 1.57 18.78 -41.74
C ALA A 176 2.04 20.18 -42.19
#